data_AF-G7WBU6-F1
#
_entry.id   AF-G7WBU6-F1
#
_cell.length_a   1.000
_cell.length_b   1.000
_cell.length_c   1.000
_cell.angle_alpha   90.00
_cell.angle_beta   90.00
_cell.angle_gamma   90.00
#
_symmetry.space_group_name_H-M   'P 1'
#
loop_
_entity.id
_entity.type
_entity.pdbx_description
1 polymer ?
#
loop_
_entity_poly.entity_id
_entity_poly.type
_entity_poly.pdbx_seq_one_letter_code
_entity_poly.pdbx_strand_id
1 'polypeptide(L)'
;MDIIEQQLRMARETKGLELKEIEEITKIPSKYLQALEEGDFCVLPGGVYTVGFLRSYARFLDLDAESIVNAFRSGINSMKLTTKFDNTTKEEIIKSRQDQSLINIILQLYREVATIFKFRINNMGSRKDKLQV
;
A
#
# COMPACT_ATOMS: atom_id res chain seq x y z
N MET A 1 -5.26 14.58 -20.84
CA MET A 1 -4.55 15.35 -19.79
C MET A 1 -5.61 15.71 -18.79
N ASP A 2 -5.54 15.10 -17.60
CA ASP A 2 -6.55 15.31 -16.56
C ASP A 2 -6.28 16.66 -15.84
N ILE A 3 -7.29 17.13 -15.09
CA ILE A 3 -7.33 18.47 -14.50
C ILE A 3 -6.19 18.67 -13.47
N ILE A 4 -5.71 17.59 -12.84
CA ILE A 4 -4.73 17.65 -11.74
C ILE A 4 -3.32 17.90 -12.28
N GLU A 5 -2.95 17.20 -13.34
CA GLU A 5 -1.67 17.26 -14.06
C GLU A 5 -1.41 18.70 -14.50
N GLN A 6 -2.44 19.33 -15.10
CA GLN A 6 -2.36 20.71 -15.54
C GLN A 6 -2.27 21.69 -14.37
N GLN A 7 -3.02 21.48 -13.28
CA GLN A 7 -2.93 22.34 -12.09
C GLN A 7 -1.53 22.32 -11.46
N LEU A 8 -0.92 21.14 -11.33
CA LEU A 8 0.44 21.00 -10.80
C LEU A 8 1.45 21.76 -11.67
N ARG A 9 1.40 21.53 -12.98
CA ARG A 9 2.30 22.20 -13.94
C ARG A 9 2.13 23.71 -13.91
N MET A 10 0.90 24.20 -13.99
CA MET A 10 0.63 25.65 -13.99
C MET A 10 1.10 26.30 -12.69
N ALA A 11 0.88 25.66 -11.53
CA ALA A 11 1.34 26.20 -10.26
C ALA A 11 2.87 26.26 -10.16
N ARG A 12 3.57 25.24 -10.68
CA ARG A 12 5.04 25.27 -10.79
C ARG A 12 5.52 26.39 -11.70
N GLU A 13 4.99 26.46 -12.91
CA GLU A 13 5.40 27.44 -13.93
C GLU A 13 5.11 28.88 -13.49
N THR A 14 3.99 29.12 -12.81
CA THR A 14 3.65 30.44 -12.25
C THR A 14 4.65 30.90 -11.19
N LYS A 15 5.25 29.95 -10.45
CA LYS A 15 6.31 30.22 -9.47
C LYS A 15 7.71 30.30 -10.11
N GLY A 16 7.84 30.02 -11.40
CA GLY A 16 9.12 30.02 -12.11
C GLY A 16 10.10 28.95 -11.64
N LEU A 17 9.59 27.82 -11.11
CA LEU A 17 10.41 26.77 -10.53
C LEU A 17 10.73 25.66 -11.53
N GLU A 18 11.98 25.26 -11.57
CA GLU A 18 12.48 24.11 -12.30
C GLU A 18 12.28 22.82 -11.50
N LEU A 19 11.98 21.71 -12.18
CA LEU A 19 11.74 20.42 -11.50
C LEU A 19 12.93 19.99 -10.62
N LYS A 20 14.17 20.31 -11.03
CA LYS A 20 15.38 20.02 -10.25
C LYS A 20 15.43 20.75 -8.91
N GLU A 21 14.99 22.00 -8.87
CA GLU A 21 14.96 22.78 -7.62
C GLU A 21 13.95 22.16 -6.63
N ILE A 22 12.84 21.66 -7.15
CA ILE A 22 11.81 20.97 -6.37
C ILE A 22 12.31 19.61 -5.88
N GLU A 23 13.06 18.88 -6.70
CA GLU A 23 13.70 17.62 -6.31
C GLU A 23 14.66 17.83 -5.12
N GLU A 24 15.46 18.90 -5.15
CA GLU A 24 16.40 19.20 -4.07
C GLU A 24 15.70 19.41 -2.72
N ILE A 25 14.49 19.98 -2.72
CA ILE A 25 13.74 20.30 -1.50
C ILE A 25 12.85 19.13 -1.07
N THR A 26 12.05 18.59 -2.00
CA THR A 26 11.07 17.54 -1.70
C THR A 26 11.68 16.14 -1.64
N LYS A 27 12.88 15.96 -2.17
CA LYS A 27 13.56 14.66 -2.37
C LYS A 27 12.79 13.70 -3.27
N ILE A 28 11.84 14.22 -4.06
CA ILE A 28 11.15 13.47 -5.10
C ILE A 28 11.94 13.64 -6.39
N PRO A 29 12.48 12.57 -7.00
CA PRO A 29 13.19 12.66 -8.27
C PRO A 29 12.41 13.42 -9.34
N SER A 30 13.08 14.30 -10.10
CA SER A 30 12.45 15.15 -11.13
C SER A 30 11.65 14.34 -12.14
N LYS A 31 12.13 13.13 -12.50
CA LYS A 31 11.41 12.21 -13.39
C LYS A 31 10.01 11.82 -12.88
N TYR A 32 9.83 11.76 -11.56
CA TYR A 32 8.54 11.45 -10.95
C TYR A 32 7.65 12.69 -10.86
N LEU A 33 8.22 13.87 -10.59
CA LEU A 33 7.48 15.12 -10.66
C LEU A 33 6.95 15.38 -12.08
N GLN A 34 7.79 15.15 -13.10
CA GLN A 34 7.40 15.20 -14.50
C GLN A 34 6.27 14.20 -14.81
N ALA A 35 6.41 12.95 -14.38
CA ALA A 35 5.36 11.94 -14.54
C ALA A 35 4.03 12.36 -13.89
N LEU A 36 4.04 13.05 -12.75
CA LEU A 36 2.83 13.61 -12.14
C LEU A 36 2.20 14.74 -12.97
N GLU A 37 3.01 15.55 -13.66
CA GLU A 37 2.52 16.62 -14.55
C GLU A 37 2.09 16.11 -15.93
N GLU A 38 2.49 14.90 -16.31
CA GLU A 38 2.15 14.27 -17.60
C GLU A 38 1.04 13.23 -17.45
N GLY A 39 0.73 12.82 -16.22
CA GLY A 39 -0.20 11.73 -15.93
C GLY A 39 0.36 10.34 -16.21
N ASP A 40 1.68 10.22 -16.38
CA ASP A 40 2.37 8.94 -16.63
C ASP A 40 2.69 8.21 -15.32
N PHE A 41 1.63 7.73 -14.67
CA PHE A 41 1.75 7.02 -13.40
C PHE A 41 2.43 5.64 -13.52
N CYS A 42 2.70 5.15 -14.74
CA CYS A 42 3.38 3.87 -14.97
C CYS A 42 4.87 3.91 -14.61
N VAL A 43 5.49 5.10 -14.65
CA VAL A 43 6.93 5.28 -14.34
C VAL A 43 7.18 5.39 -12.83
N LEU A 44 6.12 5.61 -12.03
CA LEU A 44 6.24 5.76 -10.59
C LEU A 44 6.56 4.41 -9.92
N PRO A 45 7.39 4.39 -8.86
CA PRO A 45 7.52 3.22 -8.01
C PRO A 45 6.13 2.92 -7.43
N GLY A 46 5.65 1.67 -7.60
CA GLY A 46 4.23 1.29 -7.56
C GLY A 46 3.33 1.82 -6.42
N GLY A 47 2.01 1.59 -6.62
CA GLY A 47 0.84 2.40 -6.23
C GLY A 47 0.60 2.94 -4.81
N VAL A 48 1.52 2.83 -3.87
CA VAL A 48 1.44 3.56 -2.59
C VAL A 48 2.16 4.92 -2.64
N TYR A 49 3.21 5.04 -3.45
CA TYR A 49 4.04 6.24 -3.47
C TYR A 49 3.39 7.41 -4.20
N THR A 50 2.55 7.16 -5.22
CA THR A 50 1.89 8.20 -6.01
C THR A 50 1.13 9.19 -5.14
N VAL A 51 0.32 8.71 -4.19
CA VAL A 51 -0.45 9.59 -3.29
C VAL A 51 0.46 10.38 -2.36
N GLY A 52 1.59 9.79 -1.93
CA GLY A 52 2.59 10.47 -1.11
C GLY A 52 3.26 11.61 -1.87
N PHE A 53 3.72 11.33 -3.10
CA PHE A 53 4.37 12.32 -3.96
C PHE A 53 3.40 13.43 -4.37
N LEU A 54 2.17 13.08 -4.76
CA LEU A 54 1.14 14.05 -5.13
C LEU A 54 0.86 15.02 -3.96
N ARG A 55 0.72 14.49 -2.74
CA ARG A 55 0.51 15.30 -1.54
C ARG A 55 1.69 16.21 -1.25
N SER A 56 2.91 15.66 -1.26
CA SER A 56 4.11 16.42 -0.96
C SER A 56 4.35 17.52 -1.99
N TYR A 57 4.09 17.21 -3.26
CA TYR A 57 4.29 18.16 -4.35
C TYR A 57 3.23 19.27 -4.34
N ALA A 58 1.96 18.94 -4.14
CA ALA A 58 0.89 19.93 -4.00
C ALA A 58 1.16 20.88 -2.81
N ARG A 59 1.62 20.36 -1.66
CA ARG A 59 2.01 21.21 -0.52
C ARG A 59 3.17 22.14 -0.86
N PHE A 60 4.18 21.64 -1.56
CA PHE A 60 5.31 22.46 -1.99
C PHE A 60 4.88 23.59 -2.93
N LEU A 61 3.87 23.35 -3.77
CA LEU A 61 3.29 24.34 -4.69
C LEU A 61 2.22 25.24 -4.04
N ASP A 62 2.02 25.18 -2.72
CA ASP A 62 0.97 25.90 -1.99
C ASP A 62 -0.46 25.62 -2.50
N LEU A 63 -0.69 24.42 -3.02
CA LEU A 63 -2.01 23.94 -3.41
C LEU A 63 -2.70 23.19 -2.27
N ASP A 64 -4.03 23.07 -2.34
CA ASP A 64 -4.78 22.18 -1.44
C ASP A 64 -4.47 20.72 -1.78
N ALA A 65 -3.52 20.16 -1.04
CA ALA A 65 -3.04 18.81 -1.24
C ALA A 65 -4.12 17.74 -1.02
N GLU A 66 -5.08 17.95 -0.12
CA GLU A 66 -6.13 16.96 0.12
C GLU A 66 -7.18 17.02 -1.00
N SER A 67 -7.52 18.21 -1.50
CA SER A 67 -8.36 18.34 -2.71
C SER A 67 -7.73 17.62 -3.90
N ILE A 68 -6.44 17.85 -4.17
CA ILE A 68 -5.69 17.20 -5.25
C ILE A 68 -5.68 15.67 -5.09
N VAL A 69 -5.38 15.15 -3.89
CA VAL A 69 -5.37 13.70 -3.62
C VAL A 69 -6.77 13.09 -3.78
N ASN A 70 -7.81 13.78 -3.33
CA ASN A 70 -9.19 13.29 -3.43
C ASN A 70 -9.68 13.26 -4.88
N ALA A 71 -9.33 14.27 -5.67
CA ALA A 71 -9.60 14.29 -7.11
C ALA A 71 -8.90 13.12 -7.81
N PHE A 72 -7.62 12.86 -7.49
CA PHE A 72 -6.86 11.74 -8.06
C PHE A 72 -7.47 10.38 -7.71
N ARG A 73 -7.84 10.18 -6.45
CA ARG A 73 -8.52 8.94 -5.99
C ARG A 73 -9.86 8.75 -6.67
N SER A 74 -10.62 9.83 -6.85
CA SER A 74 -11.91 9.79 -7.54
C SER A 74 -11.73 9.39 -9.01
N GLY A 75 -10.73 9.95 -9.70
CA GLY A 75 -10.36 9.57 -11.07
C GLY A 75 -10.01 8.08 -11.18
N ILE A 76 -9.15 7.57 -10.28
CA ILE A 76 -8.82 6.13 -10.23
C ILE A 76 -10.06 5.27 -9.98
N ASN A 77 -10.95 5.68 -9.08
CA ASN A 77 -12.16 4.92 -8.77
C ASN A 77 -13.12 4.89 -9.96
N SER A 78 -13.26 5.99 -10.69
CA SER A 78 -14.01 6.04 -11.95
C SER A 78 -13.41 5.12 -13.01
N MET A 79 -12.08 5.07 -13.14
CA MET A 79 -11.37 4.14 -14.03
C MET A 79 -11.49 2.67 -13.58
N LYS A 80 -11.56 2.42 -12.27
CA LYS A 80 -11.84 1.09 -11.71
C LYS A 80 -13.29 0.66 -11.94
N LEU A 81 -14.23 1.59 -12.05
CA LEU A 81 -15.64 1.30 -12.35
C LEU A 81 -15.84 0.95 -13.82
N THR A 82 -15.12 1.59 -14.75
CA THR A 82 -15.15 1.23 -16.18
C THR A 82 -14.44 -0.10 -16.48
N THR A 83 -13.39 -0.43 -15.73
CA THR A 83 -12.71 -1.74 -15.82
C THR A 83 -13.39 -2.86 -15.03
N LYS A 84 -14.44 -2.56 -14.25
CA LYS A 84 -15.26 -3.58 -13.56
C LYS A 84 -16.23 -4.32 -14.48
N PHE A 85 -16.37 -3.93 -15.75
CA PHE A 85 -17.17 -4.67 -16.74
C PHE A 85 -16.45 -5.86 -17.39
N ASP A 86 -15.14 -6.06 -17.16
CA ASP A 86 -14.38 -7.21 -17.70
C ASP A 86 -13.66 -8.06 -16.64
N ASN A 87 -14.17 -8.08 -15.40
CA ASN A 87 -13.61 -8.93 -14.34
C ASN A 87 -14.66 -9.81 -13.70
N THR A 88 -15.28 -10.68 -14.48
CA THR A 88 -15.55 -12.02 -13.96
C THR A 88 -14.21 -12.53 -13.42
N THR A 89 -14.13 -12.70 -12.09
CA THR A 89 -13.21 -13.60 -11.37
C THR A 89 -11.75 -13.17 -11.06
N LYS A 90 -11.54 -12.14 -10.23
CA LYS A 90 -10.34 -12.10 -9.35
C LYS A 90 -10.53 -12.88 -8.04
N GLU A 91 -11.78 -12.99 -7.57
CA GLU A 91 -12.12 -13.75 -6.37
C GLU A 91 -12.02 -15.28 -6.57
N GLU A 92 -12.18 -15.81 -7.80
CA GLU A 92 -11.93 -17.24 -8.07
C GLU A 92 -10.44 -17.56 -8.31
N ILE A 93 -9.63 -16.63 -8.86
CA ILE A 93 -8.20 -16.88 -9.11
C ILE A 93 -7.39 -16.98 -7.80
N ILE A 94 -7.76 -16.21 -6.77
CA ILE A 94 -7.10 -16.30 -5.45
C ILE A 94 -7.44 -17.61 -4.73
N LYS A 95 -8.54 -18.29 -5.11
CA LYS A 95 -8.90 -19.61 -4.58
C LYS A 95 -8.11 -20.77 -5.21
N SER A 96 -7.40 -20.58 -6.33
CA SER A 96 -6.87 -21.70 -7.15
C SER A 96 -5.34 -21.90 -7.14
N ARG A 97 -4.53 -20.99 -6.59
CA ARG A 97 -3.09 -21.24 -6.43
C ARG A 97 -2.78 -21.90 -5.07
N GLN A 98 -2.83 -23.23 -5.09
CA GLN A 98 -2.19 -24.16 -4.17
C GLN A 98 -0.75 -23.69 -3.87
N ASP A 99 -0.48 -23.31 -2.62
CA ASP A 99 0.45 -24.12 -1.81
C ASP A 99 -0.01 -24.15 -0.35
N GLN A 100 -1.24 -24.65 -0.12
CA GLN A 100 -1.77 -24.87 1.23
C GLN A 100 -1.01 -25.95 2.03
N SER A 101 -0.08 -26.66 1.41
CA SER A 101 0.77 -27.69 2.04
C SER A 101 1.58 -27.12 3.21
N LEU A 102 2.40 -26.08 2.95
CA LEU A 102 3.33 -25.57 3.96
C LEU A 102 2.61 -24.87 5.11
N ILE A 103 1.55 -24.11 4.83
CA ILE A 103 0.76 -23.43 5.86
C ILE A 103 0.06 -24.45 6.76
N ASN A 104 -0.53 -25.52 6.18
CA ASN A 104 -1.16 -26.57 6.97
C ASN A 104 -0.14 -27.37 7.79
N ILE A 105 1.05 -27.67 7.24
CA ILE A 105 2.14 -28.32 7.98
C ILE A 105 2.61 -27.45 9.14
N ILE A 106 2.85 -26.16 8.91
CA ILE A 106 3.28 -25.21 9.94
C ILE A 106 2.23 -25.13 11.05
N LEU A 107 0.95 -24.96 10.70
CA LEU A 107 -0.14 -24.92 11.68
C LEU A 107 -0.29 -26.23 12.47
N GLN A 108 -0.04 -27.37 11.82
CA GLN A 108 -0.10 -28.68 12.47
C GLN A 108 1.06 -28.87 13.46
N LEU A 109 2.28 -28.47 13.09
CA LEU A 109 3.43 -28.46 13.99
C LEU A 109 3.20 -27.58 15.22
N TYR A 110 2.58 -26.40 15.04
CA TYR A 110 2.23 -25.53 16.16
C TYR A 110 1.18 -26.15 17.09
N ARG A 111 0.21 -26.93 16.59
CA ARG A 111 -0.79 -27.63 17.43
C ARG A 111 -0.16 -28.75 18.26
N GLU A 112 0.73 -29.55 17.68
CA GLU A 112 1.42 -30.64 18.38
C GLU A 112 2.34 -30.11 19.49
N VAL A 113 3.16 -29.09 19.19
CA VAL A 113 4.05 -28.45 20.18
C VAL A 113 3.25 -27.76 21.29
N ALA A 114 2.17 -27.05 20.94
CA ALA A 114 1.31 -26.41 21.94
C ALA A 114 0.60 -27.44 22.84
N THR A 115 0.25 -28.62 22.32
CA THR A 115 -0.36 -29.70 23.10
C THR A 115 0.64 -30.32 24.06
N ILE A 116 1.87 -30.59 23.63
CA ILE A 116 2.96 -31.05 24.50
C ILE A 116 3.25 -30.03 25.60
N PHE A 117 3.27 -28.74 25.26
CA PHE A 117 3.51 -27.67 26.22
C PHE A 117 2.37 -27.50 27.22
N LYS A 118 1.11 -27.50 26.76
CA LYS A 118 -0.07 -27.49 27.63
C LYS A 118 -0.15 -28.74 28.51
N PHE A 119 0.20 -29.91 27.97
CA PHE A 119 0.29 -31.16 28.73
C PHE A 119 1.38 -31.09 29.81
N ARG A 120 2.57 -30.55 29.49
CA ARG A 120 3.67 -30.33 30.45
C ARG A 120 3.25 -29.37 31.57
N ILE A 121 2.57 -28.27 31.24
CA ILE A 121 2.08 -27.31 32.24
C ILE A 121 1.00 -27.94 33.13
N ASN A 122 0.03 -28.65 32.55
CA ASN A 122 -1.02 -29.34 33.33
C ASN A 122 -0.45 -30.44 34.23
N ASN A 123 0.58 -31.18 33.79
CA ASN A 123 1.18 -32.26 34.59
C ASN A 123 2.19 -31.76 35.65
N MET A 124 2.68 -30.53 35.55
CA MET A 124 3.52 -29.90 36.60
C MET A 124 2.71 -29.36 37.77
N GLY A 125 1.40 -29.07 37.58
CA GLY A 125 0.49 -28.63 38.65
C GLY A 125 0.03 -29.75 39.60
N SER A 126 0.18 -31.03 39.23
CA SER A 126 -0.34 -32.17 40.00
C SER A 126 0.67 -32.83 40.96
N ARG A 127 1.95 -32.41 40.95
CA ARG A 127 3.00 -33.02 41.81
C ARG A 127 3.11 -32.49 43.23
N LYS A 128 2.30 -31.50 43.64
CA LYS A 128 2.36 -30.93 45.00
C LYS A 128 1.46 -31.64 46.03
N ASP A 129 0.58 -32.56 45.62
CA ASP A 129 -0.39 -33.20 46.54
C ASP A 129 -0.06 -34.67 46.91
N LYS A 130 1.17 -35.16 46.67
CA LYS A 130 1.54 -36.56 46.97
C LYS A 130 2.75 -36.74 47.90
N LEU A 131 3.05 -35.76 48.75
CA LEU A 131 4.06 -35.88 49.82
C LEU A 131 3.52 -35.28 51.13
N GLN A 132 2.44 -35.86 51.65
CA GLN A 132 2.14 -35.87 53.08
C GLN A 132 1.64 -37.27 53.44
N VAL A 133 2.56 -38.08 53.95
CA VAL A 133 2.33 -39.19 54.88
C VAL A 133 3.44 -39.09 55.93
#